data_AF-A0A4R1FLR3-F1
#
_entry.id   AF-A0A4R1FLR3-F1
#
_cell.length_a   1.000
_cell.length_b   1.000
_cell.length_c   1.000
_cell.angle_alpha   90.00
_cell.angle_beta   90.00
_cell.angle_gamma   90.00
#
_symmetry.space_group_name_H-M   'P 1'
#
loop_
_entity.id
_entity.type
_entity.pdbx_description
1 polymer ?
#
loop_
_entity_poly.entity_id
_entity_poly.type
_entity_poly.pdbx_seq_one_letter_code
_entity_poly.pdbx_strand_id
1 'polypeptide(L)'
;MRTQTPVVGLLDSDPTDHLVTWVVGAPDTVALEHAVRINATDLRDAQQQSIRARAASDPGPPLVLLDIEVLIDISAEAARGHLHCAHHTVSTPGTTDPSITSYVGTVRGLYDLIRDLHALAIADGVVLIPLAPDPTVDLVTSRLPLLFTAA
;
A
#
# COMPACT_ATOMS: atom_id res chain seq x y z
N MET A 1 -21.32 -14.23 7.00
CA MET A 1 -19.92 -13.75 6.94
C MET A 1 -19.51 -13.84 5.48
N ARG A 2 -19.48 -12.71 4.75
CA ARG A 2 -19.03 -12.73 3.35
C ARG A 2 -17.50 -12.78 3.37
N THR A 3 -16.92 -13.87 2.88
CA THR A 3 -15.50 -13.97 2.58
C THR A 3 -15.18 -12.98 1.46
N GLN A 4 -14.60 -11.84 1.81
CA GLN A 4 -14.10 -10.87 0.84
C GLN A 4 -12.73 -11.37 0.36
N THR A 5 -12.71 -12.05 -0.77
CA THR A 5 -11.47 -12.42 -1.47
C THR A 5 -10.78 -11.13 -1.90
N PRO A 6 -9.52 -10.86 -1.52
CA PRO A 6 -8.82 -9.68 -2.02
C PRO A 6 -8.56 -9.81 -3.53
N VAL A 7 -8.61 -8.70 -4.24
CA VAL A 7 -8.19 -8.65 -5.65
C VAL A 7 -6.83 -7.98 -5.71
N VAL A 8 -5.80 -8.77 -5.97
CA VAL A 8 -4.46 -8.26 -6.29
C VAL A 8 -4.49 -7.74 -7.72
N GLY A 9 -4.77 -6.45 -7.89
CA GLY A 9 -4.75 -5.77 -9.18
C GLY A 9 -3.45 -5.01 -9.37
N LEU A 10 -2.53 -5.56 -10.16
CA LEU A 10 -1.36 -4.81 -10.64
C LEU A 10 -1.88 -3.82 -11.68
N LEU A 11 -2.08 -2.56 -11.26
CA LEU A 11 -2.80 -1.56 -12.07
C LEU A 11 -1.91 -0.78 -13.05
N ASP A 12 -0.67 -1.22 -13.25
CA ASP A 12 0.20 -0.60 -14.24
C ASP A 12 0.91 -1.63 -15.13
N SER A 13 0.86 -1.37 -16.44
CA SER A 13 1.50 -2.18 -17.48
C SER A 13 2.84 -1.58 -17.92
N ASP A 14 3.29 -0.48 -17.29
CA ASP A 14 4.60 0.11 -17.56
C ASP A 14 5.71 -0.62 -16.76
N PRO A 15 6.62 -1.37 -17.42
CA PRO A 15 7.72 -2.06 -16.77
C PRO A 15 8.75 -1.12 -16.15
N THR A 16 8.63 0.20 -16.35
CA THR A 16 9.61 1.21 -15.95
C THR A 16 9.25 1.89 -14.62
N ASP A 17 7.99 1.86 -14.19
CA ASP A 17 7.54 2.62 -13.00
C ASP A 17 7.34 1.73 -11.76
N HIS A 18 7.40 0.40 -11.90
CA HIS A 18 7.35 -0.59 -10.80
C HIS A 18 6.28 -0.34 -9.70
N LEU A 19 5.21 0.38 -9.99
CA LEU A 19 4.14 0.64 -9.03
C LEU A 19 3.30 -0.64 -8.85
N VAL A 20 3.24 -1.13 -7.61
CA VAL A 20 2.50 -2.36 -7.27
C VAL A 20 1.27 -1.97 -6.46
N THR A 21 0.16 -1.71 -7.14
CA THR A 21 -1.12 -1.40 -6.47
C THR A 21 -1.70 -2.62 -5.74
N TRP A 22 -2.17 -2.46 -4.50
CA TRP A 22 -2.69 -3.55 -3.66
C TRP A 22 -4.05 -3.22 -3.06
N VAL A 23 -5.11 -3.52 -3.80
CA VAL A 23 -6.45 -3.24 -3.31
C VAL A 23 -6.94 -4.38 -2.43
N VAL A 24 -7.32 -4.06 -1.20
CA VAL A 24 -8.00 -5.00 -0.30
C VAL A 24 -9.52 -4.84 -0.48
N GLY A 25 -10.23 -5.94 -0.36
CA GLY A 25 -11.63 -6.04 -0.81
C GLY A 25 -11.69 -6.28 -2.32
N ALA A 26 -12.79 -6.85 -2.78
CA ALA A 26 -13.07 -7.00 -4.21
C ALA A 26 -13.95 -5.81 -4.65
N PRO A 27 -13.38 -4.63 -4.95
CA PRO A 27 -14.15 -3.67 -5.71
C PRO A 27 -14.35 -4.23 -7.11
N ASP A 28 -15.59 -4.20 -7.58
CA ASP A 28 -15.83 -4.31 -9.02
C ASP A 28 -14.98 -3.26 -9.74
N THR A 29 -14.53 -3.52 -10.98
CA THR A 29 -13.64 -2.62 -11.73
C THR A 29 -14.16 -1.18 -11.78
N VAL A 30 -15.48 -1.01 -11.78
CA VAL A 30 -16.18 0.29 -11.72
C VAL A 30 -15.92 1.04 -10.41
N ALA A 31 -15.79 0.34 -9.27
CA ALA A 31 -15.44 0.96 -8.00
C ALA A 31 -13.95 1.35 -7.92
N LEU A 32 -13.07 0.69 -8.70
CA LEU A 32 -11.68 1.13 -8.88
C LEU A 32 -11.58 2.39 -9.75
N GLU A 33 -12.40 2.52 -10.78
CA GLU A 33 -12.43 3.73 -11.63
C GLU A 33 -12.81 5.00 -10.86
N HIS A 34 -13.60 4.85 -9.79
CA HIS A 34 -14.03 5.94 -8.92
C HIS A 34 -13.26 5.96 -7.58
N ALA A 35 -12.19 5.17 -7.46
CA ALA A 35 -11.37 5.15 -6.27
C ALA A 35 -10.61 6.48 -6.11
N VAL A 36 -10.58 7.00 -4.89
CA VAL A 36 -9.79 8.17 -4.53
C VAL A 36 -8.48 7.68 -3.91
N ARG A 37 -7.36 8.05 -4.54
CA ARG A 37 -6.02 7.87 -3.96
C ARG A 37 -5.73 9.01 -3.00
N ILE A 38 -5.20 8.66 -1.82
CA ILE A 38 -4.75 9.61 -0.82
C ILE A 38 -3.27 9.35 -0.48
N ASN A 39 -2.52 10.43 -0.28
CA ASN A 39 -1.12 10.39 0.14
C ASN A 39 -1.03 11.03 1.50
N ALA A 40 -0.55 10.30 2.49
CA ALA A 40 -0.50 10.78 3.86
C ALA A 40 0.89 10.65 4.45
N THR A 41 1.29 11.67 5.21
CA THR A 41 2.56 11.70 5.95
C THR A 41 2.59 10.69 7.11
N ASP A 42 1.42 10.46 7.72
CA ASP A 42 1.24 9.48 8.80
C ASP A 42 -0.21 8.97 8.84
N LEU A 43 -0.50 8.03 9.76
CA LEU A 43 -1.84 7.43 9.89
C LEU A 43 -2.93 8.41 10.33
N ARG A 44 -2.57 9.46 11.08
CA ARG A 44 -3.53 10.48 11.51
C ARG A 44 -3.92 11.37 10.33
N ASP A 45 -2.93 11.76 9.53
CA ASP A 45 -3.14 12.47 8.26
C ASP A 45 -3.97 11.61 7.30
N ALA A 46 -3.65 10.32 7.17
CA ALA A 46 -4.42 9.38 6.33
C ALA A 46 -5.90 9.33 6.74
N GLN A 47 -6.17 9.27 8.04
CA GLN A 47 -7.54 9.29 8.57
C GLN A 47 -8.25 10.62 8.26
N GLN A 48 -7.56 11.75 8.39
CA GLN A 48 -8.17 13.05 8.07
C GLN A 48 -8.49 13.18 6.58
N GLN A 49 -7.58 12.73 5.72
CA GLN A 49 -7.77 12.75 4.28
C GLN A 49 -8.90 11.80 3.84
N SER A 50 -9.00 10.61 4.42
CA SER A 50 -10.07 9.67 4.09
C SER A 50 -11.44 10.22 4.50
N ILE A 51 -11.55 10.84 5.68
CA ILE A 51 -12.78 11.52 6.11
C ILE A 51 -13.18 12.62 5.12
N ARG A 52 -12.21 13.44 4.69
CA ARG A 52 -12.46 14.51 3.71
C ARG A 52 -12.89 13.96 2.36
N ALA A 53 -12.20 12.95 1.83
CA ALA A 53 -12.53 12.32 0.55
C ALA A 53 -13.94 11.71 0.58
N ARG A 54 -14.29 11.01 1.66
CA ARG A 54 -15.63 10.42 1.84
C ARG A 54 -16.72 11.47 2.00
N ALA A 55 -16.44 12.59 2.68
CA ALA A 55 -17.40 13.68 2.85
C ALA A 55 -17.63 14.50 1.57
N ALA A 56 -16.64 14.55 0.66
CA ALA A 56 -16.71 15.31 -0.59
C ALA A 56 -17.42 14.57 -1.74
N SER A 57 -17.79 13.29 -1.55
CA SER A 57 -18.35 12.46 -2.62
C SER A 57 -19.88 12.35 -2.55
N ASP A 58 -20.53 12.56 -3.69
CA ASP A 58 -21.99 12.45 -3.93
C ASP A 58 -22.14 11.71 -5.27
N PRO A 59 -22.82 10.53 -5.38
CA PRO A 59 -23.91 10.02 -4.52
C PRO A 59 -23.54 9.02 -3.41
N GLY A 60 -22.26 8.78 -3.13
CA GLY A 60 -21.85 7.88 -2.05
C GLY A 60 -20.36 7.98 -1.73
N PRO A 61 -19.92 7.46 -0.57
CA PRO A 61 -18.51 7.49 -0.19
C PRO A 61 -17.67 6.69 -1.21
N PRO A 62 -16.56 7.24 -1.72
CA PRO A 62 -15.74 6.57 -2.69
C PRO A 62 -14.92 5.48 -1.98
N LEU A 63 -14.37 4.58 -2.80
CA LEU A 63 -13.33 3.68 -2.35
C LEU A 63 -12.04 4.48 -2.11
N VAL A 64 -11.46 4.38 -0.92
CA VAL A 64 -10.24 5.12 -0.55
C VAL A 64 -9.03 4.19 -0.61
N LEU A 65 -8.04 4.56 -1.43
CA LEU A 65 -6.76 3.88 -1.54
C LEU A 65 -5.67 4.72 -0.91
N LEU A 66 -4.93 4.16 0.05
CA LEU A 66 -3.77 4.82 0.66
C LEU A 66 -2.47 4.40 -0.02
N ASP A 67 -1.73 5.37 -0.53
CA ASP A 67 -0.38 5.15 -1.05
C ASP A 67 0.60 4.90 0.11
N ILE A 68 1.38 3.83 0.00
CA ILE A 68 2.39 3.43 0.99
C ILE A 68 3.67 3.04 0.27
N GLU A 69 4.75 3.73 0.59
CA GLU A 69 6.09 3.31 0.19
C GLU A 69 6.52 2.07 0.98
N VAL A 70 7.01 1.03 0.32
CA VAL A 70 7.36 -0.23 0.97
C VAL A 70 8.79 -0.66 0.70
N LEU A 71 9.44 -1.18 1.74
CA LEU A 71 10.65 -1.95 1.63
C LEU A 71 10.48 -3.23 2.45
N ILE A 72 10.42 -4.36 1.76
CA ILE A 72 10.07 -5.65 2.36
C ILE A 72 11.23 -6.61 2.20
N ASP A 73 11.53 -7.32 3.28
CA ASP A 73 12.52 -8.38 3.28
C ASP A 73 12.04 -9.58 4.11
N ILE A 74 12.83 -10.66 4.11
CA ILE A 74 12.60 -11.87 4.91
C ILE A 74 12.58 -11.59 6.41
N SER A 75 13.24 -10.52 6.85
CA SER A 75 13.25 -10.05 8.23
C SER A 75 13.23 -8.52 8.30
N ALA A 76 12.68 -7.97 9.38
CA ALA A 76 12.64 -6.53 9.57
C ALA A 76 14.05 -5.92 9.78
N GLU A 77 15.03 -6.72 10.20
CA GLU A 77 16.42 -6.28 10.29
C GLU A 77 17.05 -6.15 8.90
N ALA A 78 16.85 -7.16 8.04
CA ALA A 78 17.33 -7.12 6.65
C ALA A 78 16.72 -5.95 5.87
N ALA A 79 15.41 -5.72 6.02
CA ALA A 79 14.71 -4.58 5.41
C ALA A 79 15.33 -3.23 5.84
N ARG A 80 15.61 -3.05 7.15
CA ARG A 80 16.27 -1.84 7.65
C ARG A 80 17.71 -1.71 7.15
N GLY A 81 18.43 -2.83 7.03
CA GLY A 81 19.76 -2.87 6.43
C GLY A 81 19.76 -2.39 4.99
N HIS A 82 18.83 -2.89 4.17
CA HIS A 82 18.65 -2.45 2.79
C HIS A 82 18.25 -0.97 2.69
N LEU A 83 17.38 -0.47 3.56
CA LEU A 83 17.07 0.96 3.63
C LEU A 83 18.32 1.80 3.89
N HIS A 84 19.16 1.38 4.84
CA HIS A 84 20.41 2.07 5.16
C HIS A 84 21.39 2.07 3.97
N CYS A 85 21.53 0.93 3.28
CA CYS A 85 22.33 0.83 2.06
C CYS A 85 21.77 1.71 0.93
N ALA A 86 20.45 1.72 0.72
CA ALA A 86 19.80 2.55 -0.29
C ALA A 86 20.03 4.05 -0.02
N HIS A 87 19.88 4.51 1.21
CA HIS A 87 20.21 5.89 1.59
C HIS A 87 21.69 6.24 1.43
N HIS A 88 22.60 5.26 1.59
CA HIS A 88 24.02 5.50 1.38
C HIS A 88 24.41 5.56 -0.11
N THR A 89 23.68 4.82 -0.96
CA THR A 89 23.98 4.71 -2.40
C THR A 89 23.30 5.83 -3.22
N VAL A 90 22.17 6.35 -2.73
CA VAL A 90 21.42 7.42 -3.39
C VAL A 90 21.76 8.76 -2.73
N SER A 91 22.81 9.40 -3.21
CA SER A 91 23.04 10.85 -3.01
C SER A 91 22.13 11.69 -3.91
N THR A 92 20.87 11.28 -4.10
CA THR A 92 19.83 12.05 -4.79
C THR A 92 18.79 12.45 -3.75
N PRO A 93 18.90 13.65 -3.15
CA PRO A 93 17.86 14.14 -2.27
C PRO A 93 16.61 14.41 -3.12
N GLY A 94 15.55 13.60 -2.98
CA GLY A 94 14.25 13.97 -3.56
C GLY A 94 13.30 12.87 -4.06
N THR A 95 13.56 11.57 -3.88
CA THR A 95 12.61 10.54 -4.36
C THR A 95 11.63 10.02 -3.30
N THR A 96 11.90 10.22 -2.01
CA THR A 96 10.88 10.04 -0.97
C THR A 96 10.06 11.31 -0.92
N ASP A 97 8.84 11.29 -1.45
CA ASP A 97 7.89 12.37 -1.21
C ASP A 97 7.61 12.34 0.31
N PRO A 98 8.02 13.37 1.08
CA PRO A 98 7.79 13.39 2.53
C PRO A 98 6.30 13.34 2.89
N SER A 99 5.42 13.46 1.88
CA SER A 99 3.97 13.34 1.97
C SER A 99 3.44 11.90 1.91
N ILE A 100 4.29 10.88 1.73
CA ILE A 100 3.87 9.48 1.62
C ILE A 100 4.38 8.65 2.80
N THR A 101 3.48 7.86 3.39
CA THR A 101 3.80 6.97 4.53
C THR A 101 4.66 5.82 4.03
N SER A 102 5.75 5.51 4.74
CA SER A 102 6.61 4.36 4.43
C SER A 102 6.48 3.22 5.44
N TYR A 103 6.56 1.99 4.94
CA TYR A 103 6.62 0.76 5.72
C TYR A 103 7.88 -0.03 5.39
N VAL A 104 8.68 -0.32 6.42
CA VAL A 104 9.91 -1.09 6.30
C VAL A 104 9.84 -2.29 7.22
N GLY A 105 9.83 -3.50 6.66
CA GLY A 105 9.61 -4.69 7.47
C GLY A 105 9.40 -5.98 6.68
N THR A 106 8.42 -6.75 7.13
CA THR A 106 8.14 -8.09 6.59
C THR A 106 6.77 -8.12 5.94
N VAL A 107 6.55 -9.09 5.03
CA VAL A 107 5.23 -9.30 4.40
C VAL A 107 4.13 -9.50 5.45
N ARG A 108 4.43 -10.20 6.55
CA ARG A 108 3.44 -10.45 7.61
C ARG A 108 3.05 -9.17 8.33
N GLY A 109 4.02 -8.35 8.70
CA GLY A 109 3.72 -7.07 9.35
C GLY A 109 2.99 -6.10 8.41
N LEU A 110 3.29 -6.14 7.11
CA LEU A 110 2.55 -5.38 6.09
C LEU A 110 1.09 -5.84 6.01
N TYR A 111 0.84 -7.16 5.98
CA TYR A 111 -0.50 -7.71 6.02
C TYR A 111 -1.29 -7.24 7.24
N ASP A 112 -0.69 -7.33 8.43
CA ASP A 112 -1.32 -6.91 9.68
C ASP A 112 -1.63 -5.40 9.66
N LEU A 113 -0.73 -4.56 9.14
CA LEU A 113 -0.95 -3.12 8.93
C LEU A 113 -2.15 -2.86 8.01
N ILE A 114 -2.20 -3.51 6.85
CA ILE A 114 -3.28 -3.32 5.88
C ILE A 114 -4.64 -3.71 6.50
N ARG A 115 -4.67 -4.81 7.24
CA ARG A 115 -5.87 -5.25 7.95
C ARG A 115 -6.31 -4.24 9.00
N ASP A 116 -5.37 -3.65 9.73
CA ASP A 116 -5.66 -2.64 10.74
C ASP A 116 -6.16 -1.32 10.10
N LEU A 117 -5.58 -0.90 8.97
CA LEU A 117 -6.07 0.24 8.19
C LEU A 117 -7.53 0.07 7.77
N HIS A 118 -7.87 -1.12 7.27
CA HIS A 118 -9.24 -1.47 6.89
C HIS A 118 -10.17 -1.55 8.11
N ALA A 119 -9.74 -2.20 9.19
CA ALA A 119 -10.53 -2.33 10.42
C ALA A 119 -10.84 -0.98 11.08
N LEU A 120 -9.94 0.01 10.93
CA LEU A 120 -10.10 1.37 11.42
C LEU A 120 -10.83 2.29 10.41
N ALA A 121 -11.28 1.76 9.27
CA ALA A 121 -11.91 2.50 8.18
C ALA A 121 -11.05 3.67 7.64
N ILE A 122 -9.72 3.57 7.80
CA ILE A 122 -8.78 4.58 7.31
C ILE A 122 -8.70 4.50 5.79
N ALA A 123 -8.53 3.30 5.25
CA ALA A 123 -8.50 3.05 3.82
C ALA A 123 -9.21 1.73 3.51
N ASP A 124 -9.82 1.65 2.33
CA ASP A 124 -10.46 0.44 1.84
C ASP A 124 -9.42 -0.49 1.19
N GLY A 125 -8.36 0.09 0.61
CA GLY A 125 -7.20 -0.63 0.08
C GLY A 125 -5.93 0.22 0.14
N VAL A 126 -4.82 -0.32 -0.36
CA VAL A 126 -3.54 0.37 -0.38
C VAL A 126 -2.90 0.35 -1.77
N VAL A 127 -1.99 1.26 -2.03
CA VAL A 127 -1.11 1.21 -3.20
C VAL A 127 0.30 1.04 -2.68
N LEU A 128 0.99 -0.05 -3.05
CA LEU A 128 2.34 -0.29 -2.56
C LEU A 128 3.35 0.21 -3.59
N ILE A 129 4.19 1.14 -3.14
CA ILE A 129 5.22 1.77 -3.96
C ILE A 129 6.57 1.22 -3.49
N PRO A 130 7.17 0.26 -4.20
CA PRO A 130 8.43 -0.33 -3.75
C PRO A 130 9.57 0.69 -3.80
N LEU A 131 10.21 0.94 -2.66
CA LEU A 131 11.40 1.79 -2.55
C LEU A 131 12.64 1.18 -3.21
N ALA A 132 12.66 -0.15 -3.30
CA ALA A 132 13.65 -0.93 -4.03
C ALA A 132 12.96 -2.17 -4.62
N PRO A 133 13.18 -2.50 -5.90
CA PRO A 133 12.46 -3.57 -6.59
C PRO A 133 12.71 -4.95 -5.94
N ASP A 134 13.97 -5.32 -5.73
CA ASP A 134 14.34 -6.61 -5.12
C ASP A 134 14.80 -6.44 -3.66
N PRO A 135 14.43 -7.36 -2.73
CA PRO A 135 13.48 -8.47 -2.87
C PRO A 135 12.01 -8.08 -2.63
N THR A 136 11.71 -6.78 -2.54
CA THR A 136 10.40 -6.27 -2.10
C THR A 136 9.27 -6.73 -3.00
N VAL A 137 9.37 -6.51 -4.32
CA VAL A 137 8.30 -6.81 -5.30
C VAL A 137 8.02 -8.31 -5.33
N ASP A 138 9.07 -9.13 -5.32
CA ASP A 138 8.96 -10.60 -5.30
C ASP A 138 8.24 -11.09 -4.04
N LEU A 139 8.64 -10.61 -2.86
CA LEU A 139 8.05 -11.03 -1.59
C LEU A 139 6.59 -10.58 -1.47
N VAL A 140 6.29 -9.36 -1.88
CA VAL A 140 4.93 -8.82 -1.88
C VAL A 140 4.05 -9.63 -2.83
N THR A 141 4.46 -9.81 -4.09
CA THR A 141 3.65 -10.47 -5.12
C THR A 141 3.44 -11.96 -4.82
N SER A 142 4.46 -12.65 -4.30
CA SER A 142 4.38 -14.10 -4.04
C SER A 142 3.74 -14.48 -2.71
N ARG A 143 3.96 -13.69 -1.64
CA ARG A 143 3.56 -14.09 -0.28
C ARG A 143 2.35 -13.35 0.28
N LEU A 144 2.18 -12.07 -0.06
CA LEU A 144 1.07 -11.29 0.47
C LEU A 144 -0.32 -11.86 0.08
N PRO A 145 -0.56 -12.36 -1.16
CA PRO A 145 -1.87 -12.93 -1.50
C PRO A 145 -2.21 -14.16 -0.66
N LEU A 146 -1.18 -14.96 -0.35
CA LEU A 146 -1.32 -16.18 0.44
C LEU A 146 -1.82 -15.90 1.87
N LEU A 147 -1.49 -14.73 2.44
CA LEU A 147 -1.92 -14.35 3.78
C LEU A 147 -3.40 -13.97 3.86
N PHE A 148 -3.96 -13.45 2.78
CA PHE A 148 -5.37 -13.08 2.72
C PHE A 148 -6.30 -14.24 2.31
N THR A 149 -5.79 -15.23 1.55
CA THR A 149 -6.60 -16.42 1.19
C THR A 149 -6.64 -17.47 2.30
N ALA A 150 -5.75 -17.39 3.29
CA ALA A 150 -5.64 -18.35 4.37
C ALA A 150 -6.57 -18.04 5.57
N ALA A 151 -7.43 -17.02 5.47
CA ALA A 151 -8.31 -16.52 6.53
C ALA A 151 -9.76 -16.99 6.39
#